data_AF-A0A1B6LSM6-F1
#
_entry.id   AF-A0A1B6LSM6-F1
#
_cell.length_a   1.000
_cell.length_b   1.000
_cell.length_c   1.000
_cell.angle_alpha   90.00
_cell.angle_beta   90.00
_cell.angle_gamma   90.00
#
_symmetry.space_group_name_H-M   'P 1'
#
loop_
_entity.id
_entity.type
_entity.pdbx_description
1 polymer ?
#
loop_
_entity_poly.entity_id
_entity_poly.type
_entity_poly.pdbx_seq_one_letter_code
_entity_poly.pdbx_strand_id
1 'polypeptide(L)'
;MGGRAVCSCLPDTLGDPHTGCRPECVLNSDCAPNQACVRQHCVDPCTLGNVCGLGAICSCRDHTASCVCHEGFTGDPFIQCIPIQPVVVVGTNTSLPCQPSPCDPHATCNVYSPTVAMCDPCGGPGAAYSPACYPECLTDSDCPFDRACLGHACRDPCPGSCGVNAQCAVWHHHPICACPHPLVGNPFEHCLPPAPDYHPPPCQLAQCGPNTDCHESHGMVTCVCRPGTFGNPYVGCRPECVLNSDCAAKQACINNRCMDPCVGACGVGSHCQAVNHVPVCYCPQDFTGDPFVSCYPFKPDYPIIGDMGHPGNPCDPSPCGP
;
A
#
# COMPACT_ATOMS: atom_id res chain seq x y z
N MET A 1 1.63 22.71 -64.21
CA MET A 1 1.43 23.28 -62.85
C MET A 1 0.44 22.36 -62.15
N GLY A 2 0.66 21.72 -61.01
CA GLY A 2 1.70 21.80 -59.98
C GLY A 2 1.07 21.17 -58.74
N GLY A 3 1.05 19.83 -58.67
CA GLY A 3 0.44 19.10 -57.56
C GLY A 3 1.43 18.97 -56.40
N ARG A 4 1.29 19.82 -55.37
CA ARG A 4 2.01 19.66 -54.11
C ARG A 4 1.22 18.74 -53.18
N ALA A 5 1.89 17.77 -52.58
CA ALA A 5 1.33 16.97 -51.49
C ALA A 5 1.07 17.88 -50.27
N VAL A 6 -0.09 17.71 -49.62
CA VAL A 6 -0.50 18.44 -48.42
C VAL A 6 -0.49 17.46 -47.25
N CYS A 7 0.22 17.80 -46.17
CA CYS A 7 0.22 17.01 -44.95
C CYS A 7 -0.91 17.49 -44.03
N SER A 8 -1.61 16.56 -43.39
CA SER A 8 -2.61 16.83 -42.35
C SER A 8 -2.39 15.86 -41.19
N CYS A 9 -2.71 16.30 -39.96
CA CYS A 9 -2.70 15.42 -38.81
C CYS A 9 -3.78 14.34 -38.93
N LEU A 10 -3.52 13.18 -38.31
CA LEU A 10 -4.52 12.12 -38.18
C LEU A 10 -5.67 12.60 -37.27
N PRO A 11 -6.87 12.01 -37.38
CA PRO A 11 -7.97 12.31 -36.46
C PRO A 11 -7.51 12.21 -35.00
N ASP A 12 -8.00 13.11 -34.16
CA ASP A 12 -7.69 13.18 -32.72
C ASP A 12 -6.23 13.53 -32.35
N THR A 13 -5.46 14.05 -33.33
CA THR A 13 -4.13 14.62 -33.09
C THR A 13 -4.06 16.10 -33.49
N LEU A 14 -3.43 16.90 -32.64
CA LEU A 14 -3.29 18.35 -32.74
C LEU A 14 -1.83 18.71 -33.02
N GLY A 15 -1.60 19.74 -33.83
CA GLY A 15 -0.25 20.23 -34.14
C GLY A 15 -0.09 20.62 -35.60
N ASP A 16 1.16 20.84 -36.01
CA ASP A 16 1.50 21.15 -37.39
C ASP A 16 1.95 19.86 -38.11
N PRO A 17 1.26 19.44 -39.18
CA PRO A 17 1.58 18.22 -39.93
C PRO A 17 3.00 18.16 -40.52
N HIS A 18 3.68 19.31 -40.63
CA HIS A 18 5.05 19.40 -41.13
C HIS A 18 6.12 19.34 -40.04
N THR A 19 5.76 19.55 -38.77
CA THR A 19 6.72 19.54 -37.64
C THR A 19 6.41 18.48 -36.58
N GLY A 20 5.16 18.03 -36.48
CA GLY A 20 4.73 16.94 -35.61
C GLY A 20 3.29 17.12 -35.13
N CYS A 21 2.50 16.05 -35.21
CA CYS A 21 1.18 15.97 -34.61
C CYS A 21 1.26 15.17 -33.31
N ARG A 22 0.58 15.62 -32.26
CA ARG A 22 0.51 14.94 -30.97
C ARG A 22 -0.94 14.83 -30.49
N PRO A 23 -1.29 13.82 -29.69
CA PRO A 23 -2.59 13.78 -29.05
C PRO A 23 -2.81 14.96 -28.09
N GLU A 24 -4.06 15.16 -27.67
CA GLU A 24 -4.42 16.17 -26.66
C GLU A 24 -3.63 15.97 -25.36
N CYS A 25 -3.44 14.71 -24.95
CA CYS A 25 -2.60 14.32 -23.82
C CYS A 25 -1.88 12.99 -24.07
N VAL A 26 -0.74 12.81 -23.41
CA VAL A 26 -0.02 11.52 -23.31
C VAL A 26 0.06 11.09 -21.84
N LEU A 27 0.12 12.07 -20.94
CA LEU A 27 0.19 11.89 -19.50
C LEU A 27 -0.95 12.65 -18.82
N ASN A 28 -1.32 12.23 -17.62
CA ASN A 28 -2.30 12.93 -16.79
C ASN A 28 -1.92 14.39 -16.53
N SER A 29 -0.62 14.67 -16.36
CA SER A 29 -0.08 16.01 -16.16
C SER A 29 -0.29 16.97 -17.34
N ASP A 30 -0.64 16.46 -18.52
CA ASP A 30 -0.99 17.29 -19.68
C ASP A 30 -2.41 17.86 -19.57
N CYS A 31 -3.23 17.32 -18.66
CA CYS A 31 -4.62 17.71 -18.44
C CYS A 31 -4.78 18.63 -17.23
N ALA A 32 -5.94 19.28 -17.12
CA ALA A 32 -6.29 20.03 -15.92
C ALA A 32 -6.43 19.09 -14.70
N PRO A 33 -6.27 19.58 -13.45
CA PRO A 33 -6.33 18.73 -12.24
C PRO A 33 -7.65 17.95 -12.06
N ASN A 34 -8.74 18.43 -12.66
CA ASN A 34 -10.07 17.83 -12.66
C ASN A 34 -10.32 16.92 -13.89
N GLN A 35 -9.28 16.57 -14.64
CA GLN A 35 -9.35 15.73 -15.84
C GLN A 35 -8.21 14.71 -15.82
N ALA A 36 -8.39 13.57 -16.48
CA ALA A 36 -7.34 12.57 -16.67
C ALA A 36 -7.13 12.29 -18.15
N CYS A 37 -5.92 11.86 -18.50
CA CYS A 37 -5.62 11.46 -19.86
C CYS A 37 -6.15 10.05 -20.12
N VAL A 38 -7.30 9.96 -20.79
CA VAL A 38 -7.93 8.68 -21.12
C VAL A 38 -8.11 8.59 -22.62
N ARG A 39 -7.49 7.57 -23.22
CA ARG A 39 -7.49 7.38 -24.69
C ARG A 39 -7.10 8.65 -25.44
N GLN A 40 -6.00 9.28 -25.01
CA GLN A 40 -5.42 10.46 -25.66
C GLN A 40 -6.25 11.75 -25.56
N HIS A 41 -7.30 11.76 -24.74
CA HIS A 41 -8.14 12.93 -24.46
C HIS A 41 -8.18 13.26 -22.97
N CYS A 42 -8.25 14.56 -22.66
CA CYS A 42 -8.43 15.05 -21.31
C CYS A 42 -9.92 15.01 -20.95
N VAL A 43 -10.32 13.99 -20.20
CA VAL A 43 -11.72 13.76 -19.82
C VAL A 43 -11.87 13.80 -18.31
N ASP A 44 -13.01 14.28 -17.83
CA ASP A 44 -13.36 14.13 -16.42
C ASP A 44 -13.68 12.65 -16.16
N PRO A 45 -12.88 11.94 -15.34
CA PRO A 45 -13.10 10.54 -15.03
C PRO A 45 -14.52 10.25 -14.53
N CYS A 46 -15.15 11.18 -13.82
CA CYS A 46 -16.51 11.03 -13.29
C CYS A 46 -17.59 10.94 -14.38
N THR A 47 -17.27 11.33 -15.63
CA THR A 47 -18.20 11.27 -16.76
C THR A 47 -18.12 9.95 -17.55
N LEU A 48 -17.12 9.10 -17.26
CA LEU A 48 -16.88 7.85 -17.99
C LEU A 48 -17.88 6.72 -17.65
N GLY A 49 -18.77 6.96 -16.68
CA GLY A 49 -19.88 6.08 -16.29
C GLY A 49 -19.48 4.97 -15.31
N ASN A 50 -20.34 4.69 -14.33
CA ASN A 50 -20.18 3.64 -13.31
C ASN A 50 -18.85 3.68 -12.52
N VAL A 51 -18.27 4.87 -12.32
CA VAL A 51 -17.03 5.02 -11.55
C VAL A 51 -17.27 4.93 -10.05
N CYS A 52 -18.42 5.43 -9.59
CA CYS A 52 -18.84 5.34 -8.19
C CYS A 52 -20.12 4.50 -8.05
N GLY A 53 -20.29 3.93 -6.86
CA GLY A 53 -21.46 3.17 -6.46
C GLY A 53 -22.73 4.03 -6.35
N LEU A 54 -23.88 3.37 -6.24
CA LEU A 54 -25.17 4.05 -6.12
C LEU A 54 -25.20 4.93 -4.85
N GLY A 55 -25.55 6.21 -5.00
CA GLY A 55 -25.64 7.16 -3.87
C GLY A 55 -24.30 7.81 -3.47
N ALA A 56 -23.22 7.56 -4.22
CA ALA A 56 -21.95 8.26 -4.07
C ALA A 56 -21.85 9.47 -5.01
N ILE A 57 -21.19 10.53 -4.52
CA ILE A 57 -20.77 11.70 -5.27
C ILE A 57 -19.37 11.42 -5.82
N CYS A 58 -19.19 11.59 -7.12
CA CYS A 58 -17.88 11.52 -7.77
C CYS A 58 -17.25 12.92 -7.85
N SER A 59 -15.97 13.02 -7.52
CA SER A 59 -15.17 14.23 -7.79
C SER A 59 -13.79 13.85 -8.33
N CYS A 60 -13.30 14.56 -9.34
CA CYS A 60 -11.94 14.36 -9.84
C CYS A 60 -10.96 15.32 -9.15
N ARG A 61 -9.94 14.78 -8.49
CA ARG A 61 -8.79 15.55 -7.99
C ARG A 61 -7.50 14.82 -8.35
N ASP A 62 -6.49 15.58 -8.77
CA ASP A 62 -5.19 15.07 -9.19
C ASP A 62 -5.30 13.95 -10.23
N HIS A 63 -6.17 14.15 -11.23
CA HIS A 63 -6.42 13.21 -12.32
C HIS A 63 -7.01 11.85 -11.90
N THR A 64 -7.55 11.75 -10.69
CA THR A 64 -8.18 10.53 -10.16
C THR A 64 -9.62 10.79 -9.72
N ALA A 65 -10.50 9.82 -9.96
CA ALA A 65 -11.87 9.86 -9.47
C ALA A 65 -11.91 9.47 -7.99
N SER A 66 -12.50 10.34 -7.16
CA SER A 66 -12.78 10.10 -5.76
C SER A 66 -14.30 9.95 -5.56
N CYS A 67 -14.71 8.87 -4.92
CA CYS A 67 -16.10 8.56 -4.61
C CYS A 67 -16.35 8.75 -3.12
N VAL A 68 -17.37 9.52 -2.75
CA VAL A 68 -17.76 9.74 -1.35
C VAL A 68 -19.27 9.63 -1.23
N CYS A 69 -19.80 9.03 -0.16
CA CYS A 69 -21.25 8.99 0.04
C CYS A 69 -21.83 10.40 0.22
N HIS A 70 -22.99 10.65 -0.39
CA HIS A 70 -23.72 11.91 -0.23
C HIS A 70 -24.07 12.15 1.25
N GLU A 71 -24.23 13.42 1.65
CA GLU A 71 -24.68 13.76 3.00
C GLU A 71 -25.94 12.97 3.38
N GLY A 72 -25.90 12.34 4.57
CA GLY A 72 -26.98 11.47 5.06
C GLY A 72 -26.89 10.00 4.62
N PHE A 73 -25.81 9.58 3.94
CA PHE A 73 -25.56 8.20 3.54
C PHE A 73 -24.20 7.68 4.04
N THR A 74 -24.07 6.37 4.26
CA THR A 74 -22.86 5.66 4.70
C THR A 74 -22.66 4.38 3.88
N GLY A 75 -21.52 3.70 3.99
CA GLY A 75 -21.20 2.47 3.25
C GLY A 75 -19.98 2.61 2.35
N ASP A 76 -19.85 1.72 1.37
CA ASP A 76 -18.74 1.72 0.40
C ASP A 76 -19.10 2.60 -0.82
N PRO A 77 -18.40 3.72 -1.05
CA PRO A 77 -18.70 4.65 -2.15
C PRO A 77 -18.46 4.09 -3.56
N PHE A 78 -17.74 2.98 -3.71
CA PHE A 78 -17.50 2.31 -5.00
C PHE A 78 -18.52 1.20 -5.27
N ILE A 79 -19.22 0.72 -4.24
CA ILE A 79 -20.27 -0.30 -4.38
C ILE A 79 -21.66 0.33 -4.26
N GLN A 80 -22.01 0.81 -3.06
CA GLN A 80 -23.30 1.42 -2.77
C GLN A 80 -23.27 2.15 -1.41
N CYS A 81 -23.78 3.38 -1.42
CA CYS A 81 -24.11 4.15 -0.24
C CYS A 81 -25.56 3.88 0.20
N ILE A 82 -25.76 3.68 1.49
CA ILE A 82 -27.05 3.41 2.14
C ILE A 82 -27.44 4.56 3.08
N PRO A 83 -28.74 4.89 3.21
CA PRO A 83 -29.18 5.98 4.09
C PRO A 83 -28.74 5.73 5.53
N ILE A 84 -28.18 6.75 6.17
CA ILE A 84 -27.93 6.75 7.61
C ILE A 84 -29.30 6.75 8.28
N GLN A 85 -29.75 5.59 8.75
CA GLN A 85 -30.95 5.55 9.57
C GLN A 85 -30.68 6.34 10.85
N PRO A 86 -31.60 7.22 11.28
CA PRO A 86 -31.48 7.85 12.58
C PRO A 86 -31.47 6.71 13.60
N VAL A 87 -30.31 6.49 14.20
CA VAL A 87 -30.22 5.65 15.39
C VAL A 87 -31.10 6.37 16.41
N VAL A 88 -32.32 5.85 16.61
CA VAL A 88 -33.05 6.12 17.84
C VAL A 88 -32.17 5.52 18.91
N VAL A 89 -31.32 6.34 19.52
CA VAL A 89 -30.63 6.00 20.75
C VAL A 89 -31.70 6.03 21.82
N VAL A 90 -32.57 5.02 21.80
CA VAL A 90 -33.18 4.50 23.01
C VAL A 90 -31.98 4.21 23.91
N GLY A 91 -31.97 4.80 25.10
CA GLY A 91 -30.91 4.63 26.09
C GLY A 91 -30.76 3.18 26.52
N THR A 92 -30.14 2.37 25.66
CA THR A 92 -29.53 1.10 25.99
C THR A 92 -28.08 1.23 25.60
N ASN A 93 -27.24 1.58 26.58
CA ASN A 93 -25.84 1.23 26.55
C ASN A 93 -25.70 -0.21 26.03
N THR A 94 -24.84 -0.40 25.02
CA THR A 94 -23.94 -1.54 24.76
C THR A 94 -23.86 -1.90 23.28
N SER A 95 -23.16 -1.09 22.47
CA SER A 95 -22.34 -1.69 21.40
C SER A 95 -21.16 -2.37 22.10
N LEU A 96 -21.37 -3.58 22.62
CA LEU A 96 -20.27 -4.35 23.21
C LEU A 96 -19.29 -4.67 22.07
N PRO A 97 -18.06 -4.12 22.09
CA PRO A 97 -17.17 -4.24 20.94
C PRO A 97 -16.71 -5.68 20.68
N CYS A 98 -17.01 -6.62 21.58
CA CYS A 98 -16.78 -8.06 21.41
C CYS A 98 -18.05 -8.85 21.02
N GLN A 99 -19.16 -8.20 20.66
CA GLN A 99 -20.41 -8.86 20.25
C GLN A 99 -21.04 -8.20 18.99
N PRO A 100 -20.88 -8.82 17.80
CA PRO A 100 -20.02 -9.97 17.50
C PRO A 100 -18.53 -9.61 17.65
N SER A 101 -17.69 -10.59 17.94
CA SER A 101 -16.26 -10.32 18.09
C SER A 101 -15.63 -9.97 16.73
N PRO A 102 -14.88 -8.85 16.64
CA PRO A 102 -14.10 -8.50 15.45
C PRO A 102 -12.76 -9.25 15.38
N CYS A 103 -12.45 -10.08 16.39
CA CYS A 103 -11.20 -10.81 16.48
C CYS A 103 -11.23 -12.10 15.65
N ASP A 104 -10.06 -12.67 15.38
CA ASP A 104 -9.94 -14.02 14.82
C ASP A 104 -10.77 -15.04 15.63
N PRO A 105 -11.34 -16.08 15.00
CA PRO A 105 -12.19 -17.08 15.66
C PRO A 105 -11.55 -17.81 16.86
N HIS A 106 -10.22 -17.73 16.99
CA HIS A 106 -9.43 -18.38 18.03
C HIS A 106 -8.82 -17.41 19.05
N ALA A 107 -8.99 -16.10 18.84
CA ALA A 107 -8.51 -15.05 19.74
C ALA A 107 -9.57 -14.72 20.81
N THR A 108 -9.11 -14.40 22.02
CA THR A 108 -9.98 -13.90 23.09
C THR A 108 -10.23 -12.42 22.91
N CYS A 109 -11.49 -12.01 22.89
CA CYS A 109 -11.86 -10.60 22.81
C CYS A 109 -12.13 -10.04 24.21
N ASN A 110 -11.37 -9.01 24.60
CA ASN A 110 -11.58 -8.26 25.84
C ASN A 110 -12.07 -6.84 25.51
N VAL A 111 -13.04 -6.34 26.30
CA VAL A 111 -13.53 -4.97 26.15
C VAL A 111 -12.55 -4.03 26.84
N TYR A 112 -11.84 -3.19 26.08
CA TYR A 112 -10.93 -2.19 26.64
C TYR A 112 -11.66 -0.87 26.95
N SER A 113 -12.54 -0.46 26.04
CA SER A 113 -13.42 0.70 26.22
C SER A 113 -14.79 0.41 25.60
N PRO A 114 -15.80 1.27 25.80
CA PRO A 114 -17.13 1.08 25.20
C PRO A 114 -17.13 0.98 23.66
N THR A 115 -16.04 1.34 22.99
CA THR A 115 -15.90 1.32 21.52
C THR A 115 -14.72 0.47 21.02
N VAL A 116 -13.85 -0.02 21.90
CA VAL A 116 -12.61 -0.72 21.52
C VAL A 116 -12.59 -2.16 22.05
N ALA A 117 -12.48 -3.11 21.11
CA ALA A 117 -12.16 -4.50 21.38
C ALA A 117 -10.64 -4.70 21.33
N MET A 118 -10.11 -5.40 22.33
CA MET A 118 -8.73 -5.84 22.37
C MET A 118 -8.69 -7.35 22.13
N CYS A 119 -8.05 -7.76 21.04
CA CYS A 119 -7.93 -9.15 20.66
C CYS A 119 -6.63 -9.72 21.23
N ASP A 120 -6.75 -10.64 22.17
CA ASP A 120 -5.64 -11.44 22.69
C ASP A 120 -5.58 -12.77 21.94
N PRO A 121 -4.63 -12.95 21.00
CA PRO A 121 -4.49 -14.20 20.27
C PRO A 121 -4.05 -15.37 21.15
N CYS A 122 -3.58 -15.10 22.38
CA CYS A 122 -2.94 -16.08 23.28
C CYS A 122 -3.81 -16.47 24.48
N GLY A 123 -4.86 -15.71 24.76
CA GLY A 123 -5.80 -16.00 25.85
C GLY A 123 -6.89 -17.00 25.48
N GLY A 124 -7.01 -17.40 24.21
CA GLY A 124 -8.12 -18.22 23.70
C GLY A 124 -7.85 -19.72 23.72
N PRO A 125 -8.89 -20.58 23.65
CA PRO A 125 -8.72 -22.02 23.58
C PRO A 125 -7.97 -22.51 22.32
N GLY A 126 -7.79 -21.65 21.31
CA GLY A 126 -6.96 -21.92 20.13
C GLY A 126 -5.54 -21.35 20.19
N ALA A 127 -5.14 -20.75 21.31
CA ALA A 127 -3.84 -20.08 21.46
C ALA A 127 -2.63 -20.97 21.14
N ALA A 128 -2.70 -22.25 21.51
CA ALA A 128 -1.64 -23.23 21.21
C ALA A 128 -1.42 -23.48 19.71
N TYR A 129 -2.40 -23.14 18.88
CA TYR A 129 -2.35 -23.28 17.42
C TYR A 129 -2.25 -21.93 16.71
N SER A 130 -2.20 -20.82 17.46
CA SER A 130 -2.07 -19.47 16.93
C SER A 130 -0.59 -19.16 16.67
N PRO A 131 -0.17 -18.91 15.42
CA PRO A 131 1.21 -18.53 15.09
C PRO A 131 1.64 -17.22 15.77
N ALA A 132 0.70 -16.40 16.23
CA ALA A 132 0.98 -15.17 16.96
C ALA A 132 1.45 -15.40 18.41
N CYS A 133 1.26 -16.61 18.96
CA CYS A 133 1.54 -16.95 20.36
C CYS A 133 2.61 -18.04 20.51
N TYR A 134 2.58 -19.00 19.60
CA TYR A 134 3.63 -19.99 19.43
C TYR A 134 4.18 -19.86 18.01
N PRO A 135 4.99 -18.80 17.78
CA PRO A 135 5.62 -18.62 16.50
C PRO A 135 6.64 -19.75 16.27
N GLU A 136 6.75 -20.24 15.03
CA GLU A 136 7.79 -21.19 14.65
C GLU A 136 9.18 -20.56 14.83
N CYS A 137 9.27 -19.25 14.62
CA CYS A 137 10.48 -18.45 14.72
C CYS A 137 10.16 -17.03 15.24
N LEU A 138 11.10 -16.46 16.00
CA LEU A 138 11.08 -15.04 16.35
C LEU A 138 12.09 -14.25 15.52
N THR A 139 13.15 -14.93 15.08
CA THR A 139 14.26 -14.40 14.31
C THR A 139 14.67 -15.38 13.21
N ASP A 140 15.38 -14.90 12.21
CA ASP A 140 15.87 -15.75 11.12
C ASP A 140 16.76 -16.89 11.61
N SER A 141 17.52 -16.68 12.70
CA SER A 141 18.36 -17.72 13.32
C SER A 141 17.59 -18.89 13.92
N ASP A 142 16.29 -18.76 14.15
CA ASP A 142 15.44 -19.87 14.59
C ASP A 142 15.08 -20.81 13.42
N CYS A 143 15.32 -20.38 12.18
CA CYS A 143 15.03 -21.14 10.98
C CYS A 143 16.26 -21.89 10.44
N PRO A 144 16.06 -22.94 9.62
CA PRO A 144 17.11 -23.51 8.79
C PRO A 144 17.75 -22.47 7.86
N PHE A 145 19.01 -22.67 7.45
CA PHE A 145 19.78 -21.72 6.62
C PHE A 145 19.13 -21.37 5.26
N ASP A 146 18.27 -22.25 4.74
CA ASP A 146 17.53 -22.11 3.50
C ASP A 146 16.13 -21.48 3.67
N ARG A 147 15.80 -20.96 4.86
CA ARG A 147 14.49 -20.36 5.19
C ARG A 147 14.64 -19.09 6.01
N ALA A 148 13.69 -18.18 5.92
CA ALA A 148 13.64 -16.96 6.71
C ALA A 148 12.43 -16.94 7.64
N CYS A 149 12.51 -16.17 8.72
CA CYS A 149 11.40 -15.97 9.63
C CYS A 149 10.43 -14.94 9.07
N LEU A 150 9.40 -15.41 8.37
CA LEU A 150 8.44 -14.56 7.67
C LEU A 150 7.05 -14.73 8.29
N GLY A 151 6.62 -13.71 9.04
CA GLY A 151 5.32 -13.70 9.71
C GLY A 151 5.20 -14.85 10.72
N HIS A 152 6.22 -15.01 11.57
CA HIS A 152 6.27 -16.05 12.62
C HIS A 152 6.33 -17.50 12.13
N ALA A 153 6.69 -17.71 10.87
CA ALA A 153 6.86 -19.01 10.25
C ALA A 153 8.16 -19.08 9.43
N CYS A 154 8.86 -20.21 9.44
CA CYS A 154 10.06 -20.42 8.65
C CYS A 154 9.69 -20.76 7.21
N ARG A 155 9.77 -19.76 6.34
CA ARG A 155 9.34 -19.85 4.94
C ARG A 155 10.50 -19.57 3.99
N ASP A 156 10.37 -20.08 2.77
CA ASP A 156 11.28 -19.72 1.69
C ASP A 156 11.07 -18.23 1.33
N PRO A 157 12.10 -17.37 1.44
CA PRO A 157 12.00 -15.97 1.08
C PRO A 157 12.02 -15.71 -0.43
N CYS A 158 12.27 -16.70 -1.30
CA CYS A 158 12.38 -16.49 -2.76
C CYS A 158 11.11 -16.01 -3.48
N PRO A 159 9.88 -16.47 -3.14
CA PRO A 159 8.68 -16.06 -3.85
C PRO A 159 8.46 -14.54 -3.82
N GLY A 160 8.55 -13.90 -4.99
CA GLY A 160 8.36 -12.46 -5.16
C GLY A 160 9.60 -11.60 -4.92
N SER A 161 10.74 -12.17 -4.51
CA SER A 161 11.97 -11.40 -4.28
C SER A 161 12.83 -11.18 -5.52
N CYS A 162 12.72 -12.04 -6.55
CA CYS A 162 13.49 -11.91 -7.78
C CYS A 162 12.63 -11.50 -8.97
N GLY A 163 13.29 -10.86 -9.94
CA GLY A 163 12.68 -10.42 -11.19
C GLY A 163 12.33 -11.55 -12.15
N VAL A 164 11.67 -11.22 -13.24
CA VAL A 164 11.21 -12.20 -14.23
C VAL A 164 12.42 -12.92 -14.87
N ASN A 165 12.35 -14.25 -14.98
CA ASN A 165 13.42 -15.13 -15.49
C ASN A 165 14.73 -15.16 -14.66
N ALA A 166 14.74 -14.60 -13.46
CA ALA A 166 15.86 -14.75 -12.54
C ALA A 166 15.76 -16.05 -11.75
N GLN A 167 16.91 -16.64 -11.43
CA GLN A 167 17.01 -17.77 -10.50
C GLN A 167 17.23 -17.24 -9.09
N CYS A 168 16.44 -17.74 -8.14
CA CYS A 168 16.58 -17.43 -6.72
C CYS A 168 17.26 -18.59 -5.98
N ALA A 169 18.16 -18.27 -5.05
CA ALA A 169 18.71 -19.19 -4.07
C ALA A 169 18.72 -18.52 -2.68
N VAL A 170 18.48 -19.27 -1.62
CA VAL A 170 18.51 -18.75 -0.26
C VAL A 170 19.91 -18.94 0.33
N TRP A 171 20.48 -17.88 0.91
CA TRP A 171 21.75 -17.94 1.61
C TRP A 171 21.69 -17.13 2.91
N HIS A 172 21.90 -17.81 4.04
CA HIS A 172 21.76 -17.23 5.37
C HIS A 172 20.43 -16.51 5.56
N HIS A 173 19.31 -17.19 5.21
CA HIS A 173 17.96 -16.64 5.34
C HIS A 173 17.62 -15.49 4.35
N HIS A 174 18.53 -15.08 3.47
CA HIS A 174 18.27 -14.03 2.47
C HIS A 174 18.16 -14.61 1.06
N PRO A 175 17.24 -14.10 0.21
CA PRO A 175 17.17 -14.48 -1.19
C PRO A 175 18.31 -13.82 -2.00
N ILE A 176 18.98 -14.62 -2.82
CA ILE A 176 20.00 -14.21 -3.78
C ILE A 176 19.44 -14.44 -5.19
N CYS A 177 19.35 -13.38 -5.97
CA CYS A 177 18.86 -13.41 -7.35
C CYS A 177 20.03 -13.35 -8.35
N ALA A 178 20.02 -14.24 -9.34
CA ALA A 178 20.99 -14.24 -10.44
C ALA A 178 20.31 -14.54 -11.78
N CYS A 179 20.83 -13.98 -12.88
CA CYS A 179 20.38 -14.39 -14.21
C CYS A 179 21.07 -15.72 -14.58
N PRO A 180 20.31 -16.81 -14.79
CA PRO A 180 20.91 -18.07 -15.21
C PRO A 180 21.46 -17.93 -16.63
N HIS A 181 22.65 -18.46 -16.87
CA HIS A 181 23.29 -18.40 -18.18
C HIS A 181 22.39 -19.07 -19.25
N PRO A 182 22.17 -18.47 -20.43
CA PRO A 182 22.88 -17.33 -21.04
C PRO A 182 22.21 -15.95 -20.84
N LEU A 183 21.20 -15.84 -19.97
CA LEU A 183 20.46 -14.59 -19.78
C LEU A 183 21.35 -13.52 -19.13
N VAL A 184 21.09 -12.26 -19.47
CA VAL A 184 21.76 -11.08 -18.93
C VAL A 184 20.72 -10.04 -18.48
N GLY A 185 21.08 -9.15 -17.56
CA GLY A 185 20.16 -8.09 -17.10
C GLY A 185 20.28 -7.76 -15.61
N ASN A 186 19.16 -7.30 -15.03
CA ASN A 186 19.02 -7.05 -13.59
C ASN A 186 18.19 -8.19 -12.97
N PRO A 187 18.78 -9.06 -12.13
CA PRO A 187 18.08 -10.19 -11.52
C PRO A 187 16.89 -9.84 -10.62
N PHE A 188 16.77 -8.59 -10.16
CA PHE A 188 15.62 -8.12 -9.37
C PHE A 188 14.48 -7.54 -10.22
N GLU A 189 14.71 -7.31 -11.51
CA GLU A 189 13.70 -6.76 -12.42
C GLU A 189 13.34 -7.77 -13.51
N HIS A 190 14.28 -8.05 -14.41
CA HIS A 190 14.11 -9.00 -15.52
C HIS A 190 15.46 -9.45 -16.11
N CYS A 191 15.54 -10.73 -16.43
CA CYS A 191 16.64 -11.34 -17.19
C CYS A 191 16.21 -11.60 -18.65
N LEU A 192 17.02 -11.19 -19.61
CA LEU A 192 16.73 -11.22 -21.04
C LEU A 192 17.80 -11.98 -21.83
N PRO A 193 17.44 -12.58 -22.99
CA PRO A 193 18.42 -13.12 -23.91
C PRO A 193 19.38 -12.01 -24.38
N PRO A 194 20.68 -12.31 -24.54
CA PRO A 194 21.64 -11.34 -25.06
C PRO A 194 21.32 -10.98 -26.52
N ALA A 195 21.64 -9.74 -26.92
CA ALA A 195 21.40 -9.25 -28.27
C ALA A 195 22.25 -9.99 -29.34
N PRO A 196 21.81 -10.08 -30.61
CA PRO A 196 22.47 -10.88 -31.66
C PRO A 196 23.93 -10.51 -31.98
N ASP A 197 24.35 -9.27 -31.72
CA ASP A 197 25.71 -8.75 -31.96
C ASP A 197 26.56 -8.63 -30.68
N TYR A 198 26.27 -9.44 -29.65
CA TYR A 198 27.01 -9.42 -28.39
C TYR A 198 28.41 -10.03 -28.55
N HIS A 199 29.39 -9.17 -28.82
CA HIS A 199 30.82 -9.49 -28.63
C HIS A 199 31.18 -9.31 -27.15
N PRO A 200 31.68 -10.35 -26.45
CA PRO A 200 31.94 -10.23 -25.03
C PRO A 200 33.16 -9.33 -24.76
N PRO A 201 32.99 -8.23 -24.03
CA PRO A 201 34.10 -7.38 -23.61
C PRO A 201 34.99 -8.11 -22.57
N PRO A 202 36.18 -7.57 -22.23
CA PRO A 202 37.09 -8.11 -21.20
C PRO A 202 36.42 -8.46 -19.86
N CYS A 203 35.30 -7.78 -19.58
CA CYS A 203 34.39 -8.03 -18.46
C CYS A 203 33.81 -9.45 -18.36
N GLN A 204 33.88 -10.28 -19.41
CA GLN A 204 33.43 -11.68 -19.32
C GLN A 204 34.44 -12.62 -18.66
N LEU A 205 35.72 -12.23 -18.57
CA LEU A 205 36.74 -12.97 -17.82
C LEU A 205 36.79 -12.54 -16.34
N ALA A 206 36.21 -11.39 -16.01
CA ALA A 206 36.13 -10.91 -14.66
C ALA A 206 35.06 -11.68 -13.88
N GLN A 207 35.44 -12.29 -12.77
CA GLN A 207 34.55 -12.91 -11.80
C GLN A 207 33.82 -11.83 -10.98
N CYS A 208 33.12 -10.92 -11.64
CA CYS A 208 32.29 -9.93 -10.95
C CYS A 208 31.03 -10.63 -10.39
N GLY A 209 30.67 -10.29 -9.16
CA GLY A 209 29.47 -10.81 -8.52
C GLY A 209 28.19 -10.17 -9.08
N PRO A 210 27.00 -10.71 -8.76
CA PRO A 210 25.72 -10.15 -9.19
C PRO A 210 25.55 -8.67 -8.76
N ASN A 211 24.76 -7.91 -9.52
CA ASN A 211 24.47 -6.47 -9.33
C ASN A 211 25.69 -5.55 -9.39
N THR A 212 26.65 -5.89 -10.24
CA THR A 212 27.84 -5.07 -10.48
C THR A 212 27.93 -4.63 -11.93
N ASP A 213 28.58 -3.50 -12.11
CA ASP A 213 29.07 -3.04 -13.40
C ASP A 213 30.57 -3.28 -13.45
N CYS A 214 31.02 -3.76 -14.60
CA CYS A 214 32.42 -3.98 -14.88
C CYS A 214 32.98 -2.79 -15.66
N HIS A 215 34.04 -2.18 -15.13
CA HIS A 215 34.74 -1.06 -15.76
C HIS A 215 36.14 -1.50 -16.19
N GLU A 216 36.54 -1.10 -17.39
CA GLU A 216 37.89 -1.32 -17.90
C GLU A 216 38.65 0.00 -17.92
N SER A 217 39.84 0.02 -17.33
CA SER A 217 40.77 1.15 -17.39
C SER A 217 42.19 0.66 -17.55
N HIS A 218 42.84 1.07 -18.65
CA HIS A 218 44.25 0.75 -18.97
C HIS A 218 44.61 -0.75 -18.90
N GLY A 219 43.70 -1.63 -19.37
CA GLY A 219 43.91 -3.08 -19.36
C GLY A 219 43.68 -3.76 -18.01
N MET A 220 43.23 -3.03 -16.99
CA MET A 220 42.76 -3.56 -15.71
C MET A 220 41.24 -3.55 -15.66
N VAL A 221 40.67 -4.64 -15.18
CA VAL A 221 39.21 -4.79 -15.01
C VAL A 221 38.86 -4.63 -13.54
N THR A 222 37.89 -3.76 -13.24
CA THR A 222 37.37 -3.54 -11.89
C THR A 222 35.87 -3.74 -11.85
N CYS A 223 35.39 -4.46 -10.84
CA CYS A 223 33.97 -4.62 -10.57
C CYS A 223 33.52 -3.53 -9.59
N VAL A 224 32.37 -2.91 -9.84
CA VAL A 224 31.82 -1.83 -9.01
C VAL A 224 30.33 -2.11 -8.78
N CYS A 225 29.81 -1.86 -7.59
CA CYS A 225 28.37 -2.01 -7.33
C CYS A 225 27.56 -1.03 -8.18
N ARG A 226 26.44 -1.48 -8.74
CA ARG A 226 25.48 -0.60 -9.42
C ARG A 226 24.95 0.47 -8.46
N PRO A 227 24.54 1.65 -8.96
CA PRO A 227 23.95 2.69 -8.11
C PRO A 227 22.80 2.15 -7.24
N GLY A 228 22.85 2.45 -5.93
CA GLY A 228 21.84 1.97 -4.97
C GLY A 228 22.07 0.54 -4.45
N THR A 229 23.19 -0.10 -4.79
CA THR A 229 23.60 -1.40 -4.23
C THR A 229 24.93 -1.30 -3.50
N PHE A 230 25.14 -2.18 -2.51
CA PHE A 230 26.27 -2.14 -1.59
C PHE A 230 26.81 -3.56 -1.36
N GLY A 231 28.11 -3.67 -1.05
CA GLY A 231 28.76 -4.94 -0.75
C GLY A 231 30.12 -5.09 -1.42
N ASN A 232 30.56 -6.34 -1.61
CA ASN A 232 31.79 -6.65 -2.32
C ASN A 232 31.47 -6.95 -3.79
N PRO A 233 31.93 -6.14 -4.75
CA PRO A 233 31.56 -6.31 -6.15
C PRO A 233 32.18 -7.55 -6.83
N TYR A 234 33.16 -8.23 -6.21
CA TYR A 234 33.67 -9.51 -6.71
C TYR A 234 32.87 -10.72 -6.18
N VAL A 235 32.02 -10.52 -5.17
CA VAL A 235 31.16 -11.57 -4.59
C VAL A 235 29.70 -11.36 -4.98
N GLY A 236 29.24 -10.12 -4.95
CA GLY A 236 27.89 -9.70 -5.26
C GLY A 236 27.52 -8.46 -4.46
N CYS A 237 26.83 -7.52 -5.10
CA CYS A 237 26.24 -6.37 -4.43
C CYS A 237 24.76 -6.64 -4.16
N ARG A 238 24.25 -6.12 -3.06
CA ARG A 238 22.84 -6.22 -2.67
C ARG A 238 22.24 -4.83 -2.52
N PRO A 239 20.94 -4.65 -2.77
CA PRO A 239 20.26 -3.42 -2.41
C PRO A 239 20.33 -3.17 -0.89
N GLU A 240 19.86 -1.99 -0.46
CA GLU A 240 19.79 -1.63 0.96
C GLU A 240 18.94 -2.63 1.75
N CYS A 241 17.83 -3.09 1.18
CA CYS A 241 16.97 -4.12 1.74
C CYS A 241 16.35 -4.98 0.64
N VAL A 242 15.96 -6.20 0.99
CA VAL A 242 15.07 -7.07 0.20
C VAL A 242 13.84 -7.48 1.02
N LEU A 243 13.99 -7.56 2.34
CA LEU A 243 12.93 -7.85 3.30
C LEU A 243 12.73 -6.68 4.24
N ASN A 244 11.53 -6.58 4.81
CA ASN A 244 11.22 -5.59 5.84
C ASN A 244 12.15 -5.72 7.05
N SER A 245 12.53 -6.95 7.42
CA SER A 245 13.46 -7.24 8.52
C SER A 245 14.88 -6.72 8.31
N ASP A 246 15.27 -6.38 7.07
CA ASP A 246 16.55 -5.72 6.80
C ASP A 246 16.55 -4.25 7.26
N CYS A 247 15.37 -3.67 7.45
CA CYS A 247 15.18 -2.28 7.83
C CYS A 247 14.98 -2.11 9.34
N ALA A 248 15.22 -0.90 9.85
CA ALA A 248 14.86 -0.59 11.24
C ALA A 248 13.34 -0.74 11.47
N ALA A 249 12.93 -0.99 12.70
CA ALA A 249 11.52 -1.27 13.06
C ALA A 249 10.49 -0.21 12.61
N LYS A 250 10.93 1.04 12.37
CA LYS A 250 10.10 2.15 11.90
C LYS A 250 10.16 2.38 10.38
N GLN A 251 10.86 1.54 9.65
CA GLN A 251 11.04 1.63 8.20
C GLN A 251 10.52 0.35 7.55
N ALA A 252 10.21 0.37 6.27
CA ALA A 252 9.82 -0.79 5.50
C ALA A 252 10.69 -0.88 4.25
N CYS A 253 10.86 -2.08 3.72
CA CYS A 253 11.55 -2.27 2.46
C CYS A 253 10.60 -1.94 1.31
N ILE A 254 10.77 -0.75 0.73
CA ILE A 254 9.94 -0.23 -0.35
C ILE A 254 10.86 0.06 -1.53
N ASN A 255 10.67 -0.65 -2.65
CA ASN A 255 11.51 -0.55 -3.83
C ASN A 255 13.01 -0.66 -3.51
N ASN A 256 13.39 -1.71 -2.77
CA ASN A 256 14.78 -2.03 -2.42
C ASN A 256 15.51 -0.98 -1.55
N ARG A 257 14.74 -0.10 -0.88
CA ARG A 257 15.25 0.89 0.07
C ARG A 257 14.44 0.90 1.36
N CYS A 258 15.11 1.20 2.46
CA CYS A 258 14.46 1.32 3.77
C CYS A 258 13.82 2.69 3.91
N MET A 259 12.51 2.75 3.62
CA MET A 259 11.74 3.99 3.62
C MET A 259 10.72 3.99 4.76
N ASP A 260 10.31 5.17 5.22
CA ASP A 260 9.21 5.28 6.18
C ASP A 260 7.89 4.87 5.50
N PRO A 261 7.23 3.78 5.95
CA PRO A 261 6.00 3.31 5.34
C PRO A 261 4.83 4.31 5.50
N CYS A 262 4.94 5.30 6.39
CA CYS A 262 3.89 6.30 6.61
C CYS A 262 3.77 7.33 5.47
N VAL A 263 4.81 7.51 4.66
CA VAL A 263 4.82 8.53 3.61
C VAL A 263 3.77 8.18 2.55
N GLY A 264 2.68 8.95 2.52
CA GLY A 264 1.59 8.78 1.56
C GLY A 264 0.61 7.64 1.89
N ALA A 265 0.70 7.03 3.06
CA ALA A 265 -0.16 5.90 3.44
C ALA A 265 -1.49 6.31 4.07
N CYS A 266 -1.53 7.43 4.81
CA CYS A 266 -2.69 7.82 5.60
C CYS A 266 -3.41 9.06 5.06
N GLY A 267 -4.70 9.15 5.37
CA GLY A 267 -5.61 10.19 4.91
C GLY A 267 -5.39 11.56 5.57
N VAL A 268 -6.06 12.59 5.07
CA VAL A 268 -5.88 13.96 5.55
C VAL A 268 -6.37 14.12 6.99
N GLY A 269 -5.54 14.67 7.87
CA GLY A 269 -5.89 14.88 9.29
C GLY A 269 -5.73 13.63 10.17
N SER A 270 -5.26 12.51 9.61
CA SER A 270 -4.91 11.31 10.38
C SER A 270 -3.48 11.39 10.93
N HIS A 271 -3.21 10.60 11.97
CA HIS A 271 -1.86 10.29 12.43
C HIS A 271 -1.41 8.93 11.87
N CYS A 272 -0.14 8.86 11.47
CA CYS A 272 0.50 7.61 11.09
C CYS A 272 1.53 7.16 12.12
N GLN A 273 1.55 5.87 12.40
CA GLN A 273 2.61 5.21 13.14
C GLN A 273 3.06 3.94 12.41
N ALA A 274 4.35 3.82 12.13
CA ALA A 274 4.93 2.58 11.63
C ALA A 274 4.96 1.53 12.76
N VAL A 275 4.28 0.40 12.55
CA VAL A 275 4.26 -0.74 13.46
C VAL A 275 4.62 -1.99 12.66
N ASN A 276 5.71 -2.66 13.05
CA ASN A 276 6.21 -3.86 12.34
C ASN A 276 6.35 -3.66 10.83
N HIS A 277 6.98 -2.55 10.41
CA HIS A 277 7.18 -2.19 9.00
C HIS A 277 5.88 -1.90 8.20
N VAL A 278 4.74 -1.76 8.88
CA VAL A 278 3.43 -1.46 8.27
C VAL A 278 2.94 -0.11 8.76
N PRO A 279 2.35 0.75 7.90
CA PRO A 279 1.77 2.00 8.34
C PRO A 279 0.42 1.75 9.02
N VAL A 280 0.27 2.24 10.25
CA VAL A 280 -0.98 2.22 10.99
C VAL A 280 -1.53 3.64 11.06
N CYS A 281 -2.69 3.85 10.46
CA CYS A 281 -3.37 5.13 10.42
C CYS A 281 -4.49 5.19 11.46
N TYR A 282 -4.58 6.29 12.20
CA TYR A 282 -5.66 6.51 13.17
C TYR A 282 -6.02 7.99 13.30
N CYS A 283 -7.27 8.28 13.68
CA CYS A 283 -7.68 9.66 13.93
C CYS A 283 -7.16 10.14 15.29
N PRO A 284 -6.62 11.38 15.36
CA PRO A 284 -6.21 11.98 16.62
C PRO A 284 -7.39 12.15 17.58
N GLN A 285 -7.08 12.42 18.85
CA GLN A 285 -8.09 12.67 19.87
C GLN A 285 -9.02 13.82 19.44
N ASP A 286 -10.33 13.63 19.66
CA ASP A 286 -11.41 14.55 19.27
C ASP A 286 -11.67 14.67 17.76
N PHE A 287 -11.11 13.76 16.94
CA PHE A 287 -11.40 13.64 15.52
C PHE A 287 -12.06 12.29 15.22
N THR A 288 -12.89 12.25 14.17
CA THR A 288 -13.58 11.06 13.69
C THR A 288 -13.50 10.99 12.16
N GLY A 289 -13.87 9.86 11.56
CA GLY A 289 -13.75 9.61 10.12
C GLY A 289 -12.97 8.34 9.81
N ASP A 290 -12.56 8.19 8.55
CA ASP A 290 -11.71 7.09 8.08
C ASP A 290 -10.25 7.55 8.04
N PRO A 291 -9.34 6.97 8.83
CA PRO A 291 -7.95 7.41 8.90
C PRO A 291 -7.14 7.17 7.61
N PHE A 292 -7.62 6.37 6.65
CA PHE A 292 -6.99 6.22 5.33
C PHE A 292 -7.50 7.25 4.32
N VAL A 293 -8.62 7.93 4.61
CA VAL A 293 -9.22 8.93 3.73
C VAL A 293 -9.12 10.33 4.33
N SER A 294 -9.81 10.57 5.44
CA SER A 294 -9.72 11.82 6.20
C SER A 294 -10.33 11.70 7.59
N CYS A 295 -9.68 12.35 8.55
CA CYS A 295 -10.21 12.60 9.89
C CYS A 295 -10.63 14.07 10.03
N TYR A 296 -11.78 14.31 10.64
CA TYR A 296 -12.35 15.64 10.88
C TYR A 296 -12.80 15.81 12.34
N PRO A 297 -12.86 17.05 12.86
CA PRO A 297 -13.25 17.28 14.26
C PRO A 297 -14.62 16.68 14.58
N PHE A 298 -14.69 15.97 15.69
CA PHE A 298 -15.94 15.43 16.19
C PHE A 298 -16.86 16.57 16.63
N LYS A 299 -17.98 16.76 15.93
CA LYS A 299 -19.05 17.69 16.34
C LYS A 299 -20.19 16.86 16.91
N PRO A 300 -20.43 16.88 18.23
CA PRO A 300 -21.66 16.31 18.76
C PRO A 300 -22.85 17.13 18.24
N ASP A 301 -23.82 16.46 17.62
CA ASP A 301 -25.02 17.10 17.03
C ASP A 301 -25.97 17.73 18.07
N TYR A 302 -25.60 17.69 19.35
CA TYR A 302 -26.40 18.22 20.45
C TYR A 302 -25.50 18.99 21.41
N PRO A 303 -25.91 20.19 21.87
CA PRO A 303 -25.24 20.79 23.01
C PRO A 303 -25.31 19.79 24.16
N ILE A 304 -24.16 19.47 24.76
CA ILE A 304 -24.12 18.92 26.11
C ILE A 304 -24.79 19.97 26.97
N ILE A 305 -26.10 19.81 27.21
CA ILE A 305 -26.82 20.64 28.16
C ILE A 305 -26.17 20.30 29.49
N GLY A 306 -25.28 21.18 29.92
CA GLY A 306 -24.70 21.13 31.26
C GLY A 306 -25.85 21.08 32.25
N ASP A 307 -25.83 20.04 33.08
CA ASP A 307 -26.39 20.01 34.43
C ASP A 307 -27.56 21.01 34.67
N MET A 308 -28.66 20.82 33.95
CA MET A 308 -29.95 21.37 34.35
C MET A 308 -30.75 20.21 34.92
N GLY A 309 -30.96 20.28 36.23
CA GLY A 309 -31.71 19.31 37.01
C GLY A 309 -32.95 18.83 36.26
N HIS A 310 -33.08 17.50 36.24
CA HIS A 310 -34.27 16.78 35.84
C HIS A 310 -35.52 17.55 36.33
N PRO A 311 -36.44 17.99 35.45
CA PRO A 311 -37.78 18.30 35.87
C PRO A 311 -38.35 16.97 36.40
N GLY A 312 -38.48 16.88 37.73
CA GLY A 312 -38.94 15.67 38.41
C GLY A 312 -40.19 15.14 37.72
N ASN A 313 -40.10 13.91 37.23
CA ASN A 313 -41.25 13.18 36.72
C ASN A 313 -42.27 13.07 37.87
N PRO A 314 -43.48 13.65 37.75
CA PRO A 314 -44.50 13.60 38.79
C PRO A 314 -45.00 12.18 39.12
N CYS A 315 -44.54 11.18 38.37
CA CYS A 315 -44.89 9.78 38.55
C CYS A 315 -43.82 8.96 39.30
N ASP A 316 -42.80 9.61 39.88
CA ASP A 316 -41.76 8.91 40.64
C ASP A 316 -41.64 9.43 42.10
N PRO A 317 -42.02 8.64 43.11
CA PRO A 317 -42.46 7.25 43.03
C PRO A 317 -43.96 7.11 42.70
N SER A 318 -44.31 6.00 42.05
CA SER A 318 -45.68 5.68 41.64
C SER A 318 -46.68 5.76 42.82
N PRO A 319 -47.78 6.53 42.70
CA PRO A 319 -48.85 6.58 43.69
C PRO A 319 -49.80 5.37 43.63
N CYS A 320 -49.54 4.39 42.76
CA CYS A 320 -50.33 3.17 42.66
C CYS A 320 -49.57 2.01 43.28
N GLY A 321 -50.13 1.47 44.35
CA GLY A 321 -49.84 0.11 44.85
C GLY A 321 -51.15 -0.58 45.24
N PRO A 322 -51.12 -1.82 45.73
CA PRO A 322 -50.11 -2.87 45.50
C PRO A 322 -50.35 -3.65 44.19
#